data_AF-A0A2H0MUA5-F1
#
_entry.id   AF-A0A2H0MUA5-F1
#
_cell.length_a   1.000
_cell.length_b   1.000
_cell.length_c   1.000
_cell.angle_alpha   90.00
_cell.angle_beta   90.00
_cell.angle_gamma   90.00
#
_symmetry.space_group_name_H-M   'P 1'
#
loop_
_entity.id
_entity.type
_entity.pdbx_description
1 polymer ?
#
loop_
_entity_poly.entity_id
_entity_poly.type
_entity_poly.pdbx_seq_one_letter_code
_entity_poly.pdbx_strand_id
1 'polypeptide(L)'
;MIKLKLSLTAFFTGWFFAVLQFGFLMLLQINISSAYLTYMVITLSWMTGTVSGLWIPRLSMPLGVGLGTISYYIVYTLVSYNPFSPLTLPVASIGVAISGLWAGHFFVTMLDKSMPTDSIFFHENNGFIVGLVTFFAGFTQIGRPFLLYVPLALALGLLISSRLKKTS
;
A
#
# COMPACT_ATOMS: atom_id res chain seq x y z
N MET A 1 16.61 20.22 3.51
CA MET A 1 15.17 20.21 3.12
C MET A 1 14.81 19.16 2.07
N ILE A 2 15.55 18.97 0.96
CA ILE A 2 15.26 17.90 -0.02
C ILE A 2 15.32 16.51 0.65
N LYS A 3 16.35 16.25 1.45
CA LYS A 3 16.48 15.01 2.23
C LYS A 3 15.27 14.77 3.14
N LEU A 4 14.84 15.77 3.92
CA LEU A 4 13.67 15.67 4.79
C LEU A 4 12.40 15.30 4.02
N LYS A 5 12.15 15.94 2.88
CA LYS A 5 11.00 15.64 2.03
C LYS A 5 11.03 14.20 1.52
N LEU A 6 12.18 13.73 1.06
CA LEU A 6 12.36 12.36 0.58
C LEU A 6 12.20 11.34 1.72
N SER A 7 12.76 11.60 2.90
CA SER A 7 12.58 10.81 4.11
C SER A 7 11.10 10.71 4.51
N LEU A 8 10.38 11.84 4.53
CA LEU A 8 8.94 11.85 4.82
C LEU A 8 8.15 11.06 3.77
N THR A 9 8.49 11.22 2.50
CA THR A 9 7.84 10.49 1.41
C THR A 9 8.07 8.99 1.57
N ALA A 10 9.31 8.56 1.87
CA ALA A 10 9.65 7.16 2.11
C ALA A 10 8.88 6.61 3.32
N PHE A 11 8.84 7.35 4.41
CA PHE A 11 8.10 6.97 5.61
C PHE A 11 6.59 6.80 5.35
N PHE A 12 5.94 7.77 4.70
CA PHE A 12 4.52 7.66 4.35
C PHE A 12 4.25 6.54 3.34
N THR A 13 5.18 6.26 2.43
CA THR A 13 5.09 5.12 1.50
C THR A 13 5.05 3.80 2.27
N GLY A 14 5.98 3.58 3.20
CA GLY A 14 5.99 2.35 4.00
C GLY A 14 4.74 2.21 4.87
N TRP A 15 4.28 3.30 5.49
CA TRP A 15 3.03 3.31 6.27
C TRP A 15 1.83 2.92 5.41
N PHE A 16 1.70 3.54 4.24
CA PHE A 16 0.65 3.22 3.27
C PHE A 16 0.69 1.76 2.83
N PHE A 17 1.87 1.19 2.56
CA PHE A 17 2.02 -0.21 2.16
C PHE A 17 1.60 -1.18 3.26
N ALA A 18 2.04 -0.97 4.50
CA ALA A 18 1.61 -1.81 5.61
C ALA A 18 0.08 -1.82 5.73
N VAL A 19 -0.55 -0.65 5.76
CA VAL A 19 -2.02 -0.56 5.89
C VAL A 19 -2.75 -1.21 4.72
N LEU A 20 -2.26 -1.07 3.49
CA LEU A 20 -2.86 -1.76 2.34
C LEU A 20 -2.71 -3.28 2.43
N GLN A 21 -1.49 -3.78 2.69
CA GLN A 21 -1.22 -5.22 2.76
C GLN A 21 -2.07 -5.89 3.85
N PHE A 22 -2.03 -5.37 5.07
CA PHE A 22 -2.81 -5.91 6.18
C PHE A 22 -4.32 -5.63 6.00
N GLY A 23 -4.68 -4.53 5.34
CA GLY A 23 -6.05 -4.23 4.96
C GLY A 23 -6.64 -5.27 4.03
N PHE A 24 -5.92 -5.66 2.98
CA PHE A 24 -6.33 -6.76 2.10
C PHE A 24 -6.40 -8.09 2.84
N LEU A 25 -5.37 -8.40 3.65
CA LEU A 25 -5.33 -9.62 4.45
C LEU A 25 -6.57 -9.73 5.35
N MET A 26 -6.85 -8.71 6.16
CA MET A 26 -7.99 -8.73 7.07
C MET A 26 -9.33 -8.73 6.34
N LEU A 27 -9.47 -7.93 5.27
CA LEU A 27 -10.67 -7.88 4.46
C LEU A 27 -11.03 -9.26 3.92
N LEU A 28 -10.05 -9.97 3.36
CA LEU A 28 -10.26 -11.32 2.85
C LEU A 28 -10.45 -12.33 3.98
N GLN A 29 -9.64 -12.28 5.05
CA GLN A 29 -9.72 -13.25 6.15
C GLN A 29 -11.04 -13.19 6.93
N ILE A 30 -11.66 -12.01 7.02
CA ILE A 30 -12.99 -11.86 7.63
C ILE A 30 -14.08 -12.57 6.79
N ASN A 31 -13.87 -12.72 5.49
CA ASN A 31 -14.89 -13.18 4.54
C ASN A 31 -14.59 -14.53 3.89
N ILE A 32 -13.33 -14.99 3.93
CA ILE A 32 -12.82 -16.21 3.32
C ILE A 32 -12.19 -17.09 4.41
N SER A 33 -12.62 -18.35 4.48
CA SER A 33 -12.33 -19.26 5.61
C SER A 33 -10.87 -19.74 5.72
N SER A 34 -10.08 -19.72 4.64
CA SER A 34 -8.70 -20.25 4.67
C SER A 34 -7.66 -19.14 4.87
N ALA A 35 -7.17 -18.99 6.10
CA ALA A 35 -6.11 -18.03 6.45
C ALA A 35 -4.83 -18.26 5.64
N TYR A 36 -4.42 -19.52 5.46
CA TYR A 36 -3.22 -19.87 4.69
C TYR A 36 -3.34 -19.46 3.21
N LEU A 37 -4.47 -19.80 2.57
CA LEU A 37 -4.69 -19.46 1.17
C LEU A 37 -4.72 -17.93 0.97
N THR A 38 -5.43 -17.22 1.85
CA THR A 38 -5.49 -15.76 1.81
C THR A 38 -4.10 -15.15 1.92
N TYR A 39 -3.31 -15.55 2.93
CA TYR A 39 -1.95 -15.06 3.10
C TYR A 39 -1.10 -15.31 1.86
N MET A 40 -1.10 -16.55 1.33
CA MET A 40 -0.35 -16.91 0.14
C MET A 40 -0.75 -16.06 -1.07
N VAL A 41 -2.05 -15.88 -1.32
CA VAL A 41 -2.55 -15.05 -2.43
C VAL A 41 -2.10 -13.61 -2.26
N ILE A 42 -2.23 -13.02 -1.07
CA ILE A 42 -1.83 -11.63 -0.83
C ILE A 42 -0.32 -11.48 -1.04
N THR A 43 0.50 -12.31 -0.41
CA THR A 43 1.96 -12.22 -0.47
C THR A 43 2.47 -12.41 -1.90
N LEU A 44 2.06 -13.48 -2.58
CA LEU A 44 2.51 -13.75 -3.94
C LEU A 44 2.06 -12.65 -4.90
N SER A 45 0.80 -12.22 -4.82
CA SER A 45 0.28 -11.16 -5.71
C SER A 45 0.98 -9.84 -5.47
N TRP A 46 1.24 -9.49 -4.20
CA TRP A 46 1.98 -8.27 -3.87
C TRP A 46 3.41 -8.32 -4.39
N MET A 47 4.09 -9.46 -4.22
CA MET A 47 5.44 -9.66 -4.75
C MET A 47 5.45 -9.56 -6.28
N THR A 48 4.49 -10.19 -6.97
CA THR A 48 4.33 -10.06 -8.42
C THR A 48 4.16 -8.59 -8.81
N GLY A 49 3.26 -7.87 -8.16
CA GLY A 49 3.07 -6.43 -8.37
C GLY A 49 4.34 -5.61 -8.16
N THR A 50 5.02 -5.83 -7.05
CA THR A 50 6.28 -5.15 -6.70
C THR A 50 7.34 -5.39 -7.77
N VAL A 51 7.52 -6.65 -8.17
CA VAL A 51 8.49 -7.03 -9.21
C VAL A 51 8.10 -6.41 -10.56
N SER A 52 6.83 -6.50 -10.96
CA SER A 52 6.32 -5.84 -12.18
C SER A 52 6.53 -4.33 -12.18
N GLY A 53 6.35 -3.66 -11.03
CA GLY A 53 6.54 -2.22 -10.89
C GLY A 53 7.95 -1.71 -11.21
N LEU A 54 8.97 -2.58 -11.09
CA LEU A 54 10.35 -2.25 -11.45
C LEU A 54 10.53 -1.96 -12.95
N TRP A 55 9.71 -2.60 -13.81
CA TRP A 55 9.82 -2.49 -15.26
C TRP A 55 8.81 -1.54 -15.89
N ILE A 56 7.90 -0.94 -15.13
CA ILE A 56 6.93 0.02 -15.69
C ILE A 56 7.63 1.37 -15.85
N PRO A 57 7.91 1.83 -17.08
CA PRO A 57 8.47 3.16 -17.26
C PRO A 57 7.40 4.21 -16.94
N ARG A 58 7.81 5.32 -16.30
CA ARG A 58 6.98 6.52 -16.12
C ARG A 58 5.75 6.34 -15.21
N LEU A 59 5.75 5.38 -14.27
CA LEU A 59 4.68 5.29 -13.27
C LEU A 59 4.81 6.43 -12.24
N SER A 60 4.08 7.53 -12.48
CA SER A 60 4.07 8.64 -11.52
C SER A 60 3.50 8.20 -10.16
N MET A 61 4.01 8.78 -9.07
CA MET A 61 3.50 8.50 -7.71
C MET A 61 1.98 8.67 -7.58
N PRO A 62 1.35 9.75 -8.08
CA PRO A 62 -0.12 9.87 -8.03
C PRO A 62 -0.85 8.73 -8.72
N LEU A 63 -0.32 8.27 -9.86
CA LEU A 63 -0.92 7.17 -10.59
C LEU A 63 -0.74 5.84 -9.85
N GLY A 64 0.47 5.52 -9.37
CA GLY A 64 0.73 4.28 -8.65
C GLY A 64 -0.07 4.17 -7.34
N VAL A 65 -0.05 5.23 -6.53
CA VAL A 65 -0.83 5.31 -5.27
C VAL A 65 -2.33 5.28 -5.56
N GLY A 66 -2.77 6.01 -6.59
CA GLY A 66 -4.17 6.03 -7.02
C GLY A 66 -4.67 4.66 -7.47
N LEU A 67 -3.92 3.97 -8.32
CA LEU A 67 -4.24 2.62 -8.79
C LEU A 67 -4.34 1.63 -7.62
N GLY A 68 -3.37 1.62 -6.71
CA GLY A 68 -3.44 0.74 -5.53
C GLY A 68 -4.63 1.03 -4.63
N THR A 69 -4.93 2.31 -4.38
CA THR A 69 -6.08 2.72 -3.57
C THR A 69 -7.41 2.33 -4.23
N ILE A 70 -7.56 2.58 -5.55
CA ILE A 70 -8.76 2.21 -6.30
C ILE A 70 -8.94 0.69 -6.30
N SER A 71 -7.87 -0.07 -6.56
CA SER A 71 -7.88 -1.53 -6.51
C SER A 71 -8.30 -2.05 -5.14
N TYR A 72 -7.82 -1.43 -4.06
CA TYR A 72 -8.27 -1.76 -2.70
C TYR A 72 -9.78 -1.59 -2.54
N TYR A 73 -10.35 -0.46 -2.97
CA TYR A 73 -11.79 -0.21 -2.84
C TYR A 73 -12.66 -1.07 -3.75
N ILE A 74 -12.16 -1.47 -4.91
CA ILE A 74 -12.84 -2.46 -5.76
C ILE A 74 -12.97 -3.79 -5.00
N VAL A 75 -11.88 -4.26 -4.39
CA VAL A 75 -11.89 -5.51 -3.61
C VAL A 75 -12.73 -5.35 -2.34
N TYR A 76 -12.64 -4.22 -1.64
CA TYR A 76 -13.48 -3.90 -0.48
C TYR A 76 -14.97 -3.99 -0.84
N THR A 77 -15.37 -3.40 -1.95
CA THR A 77 -16.75 -3.41 -2.43
C THR A 77 -17.19 -4.82 -2.79
N LEU A 78 -16.38 -5.54 -3.58
CA LEU A 78 -16.69 -6.92 -3.97
C LEU A 78 -16.87 -7.83 -2.75
N VAL A 79 -15.95 -7.77 -1.80
CA VAL A 79 -15.99 -8.58 -0.58
C VAL A 79 -17.17 -8.18 0.33
N SER A 80 -17.52 -6.89 0.39
CA SER A 80 -18.62 -6.43 1.23
C SER A 80 -20.00 -6.82 0.71
N TYR A 81 -20.19 -6.84 -0.62
CA TYR A 81 -21.49 -7.12 -1.24
C TYR A 81 -21.62 -8.56 -1.77
N ASN A 82 -20.51 -9.20 -2.11
CA ASN A 82 -20.50 -10.55 -2.70
C ASN A 82 -19.28 -11.37 -2.24
N PRO A 83 -19.12 -11.63 -0.93
CA PRO A 83 -17.93 -12.26 -0.36
C PRO A 83 -17.64 -13.65 -0.94
N PHE A 84 -18.70 -14.42 -1.24
CA PHE A 84 -18.61 -15.80 -1.73
C PHE A 84 -18.55 -15.92 -3.25
N SER A 85 -18.42 -14.81 -3.97
CA SER A 85 -18.24 -14.85 -5.43
C SER A 85 -16.99 -15.64 -5.79
N PRO A 86 -17.03 -16.53 -6.79
CA PRO A 86 -15.83 -17.18 -7.31
C PRO A 86 -14.82 -16.17 -7.89
N LEU A 87 -15.26 -14.95 -8.18
CA LEU A 87 -14.41 -13.85 -8.65
C LEU A 87 -13.68 -13.12 -7.51
N THR A 88 -14.05 -13.33 -6.25
CA THR A 88 -13.46 -12.58 -5.11
C THR A 88 -11.95 -12.76 -5.04
N LEU A 89 -11.46 -14.00 -5.06
CA LEU A 89 -10.02 -14.27 -4.99
C LEU A 89 -9.25 -13.78 -6.23
N PRO A 90 -9.70 -14.05 -7.48
CA PRO A 90 -9.06 -13.51 -8.67
C PRO A 90 -9.02 -11.97 -8.73
N VAL A 91 -10.10 -11.29 -8.35
CA VAL A 91 -10.12 -9.82 -8.34
C VAL A 91 -9.24 -9.28 -7.21
N ALA A 92 -9.22 -9.96 -6.05
CA ALA A 92 -8.33 -9.60 -4.96
C ALA A 92 -6.86 -9.77 -5.33
N SER A 93 -6.47 -10.88 -5.97
CA SER A 93 -5.09 -11.09 -6.40
C SER A 93 -4.62 -10.01 -7.38
N ILE A 94 -5.45 -9.69 -8.39
CA ILE A 94 -5.17 -8.61 -9.33
C ILE A 94 -5.07 -7.27 -8.59
N GLY A 95 -6.02 -6.96 -7.70
CA GLY A 95 -6.04 -5.70 -6.96
C GLY A 95 -4.82 -5.51 -6.05
N VAL A 96 -4.36 -6.60 -5.42
CA VAL A 96 -3.15 -6.63 -4.59
C VAL A 96 -1.90 -6.46 -5.44
N ALA A 97 -1.83 -7.12 -6.60
CA ALA A 97 -0.73 -6.95 -7.54
C ALA A 97 -0.65 -5.51 -8.07
N ILE A 98 -1.78 -4.90 -8.45
CA ILE A 98 -1.83 -3.50 -8.87
C ILE A 98 -1.35 -2.57 -7.74
N SER A 99 -1.74 -2.87 -6.49
CA SER A 99 -1.29 -2.09 -5.32
C SER A 99 0.21 -2.20 -5.08
N GLY A 100 0.81 -3.36 -5.37
CA GLY A 100 2.25 -3.59 -5.28
C GLY A 100 3.08 -2.86 -6.34
N LEU A 101 2.49 -2.41 -7.45
CA LEU A 101 3.23 -1.74 -8.54
C LEU A 101 4.01 -0.51 -8.04
N TRP A 102 3.40 0.30 -7.17
CA TRP A 102 4.07 1.46 -6.60
C TRP A 102 5.22 1.07 -5.68
N ALA A 103 5.13 -0.06 -4.96
CA ALA A 103 6.22 -0.53 -4.09
C ALA A 103 7.51 -0.83 -4.87
N GLY A 104 7.39 -1.47 -6.02
CA GLY A 104 8.52 -1.67 -6.92
C GLY A 104 9.04 -0.36 -7.50
N HIS A 105 8.13 0.42 -8.08
CA HIS A 105 8.51 1.64 -8.80
C HIS A 105 9.04 2.74 -7.88
N PHE A 106 8.66 2.74 -6.61
CA PHE A 106 9.14 3.68 -5.60
C PHE A 106 10.66 3.66 -5.50
N PHE A 107 11.28 2.47 -5.45
CA PHE A 107 12.74 2.37 -5.36
C PHE A 107 13.44 2.92 -6.61
N VAL A 108 12.93 2.59 -7.80
CA VAL A 108 13.43 3.16 -9.07
C VAL A 108 13.38 4.68 -9.01
N THR A 109 12.25 5.25 -8.55
CA THR A 109 12.05 6.70 -8.48
C THR A 109 12.92 7.40 -7.44
N MET A 110 13.28 6.73 -6.35
CA MET A 110 14.03 7.32 -5.24
C MET A 110 15.54 7.15 -5.38
N LEU A 111 16.02 6.07 -6.01
CA LEU A 111 17.44 5.87 -6.29
C LEU A 111 18.02 6.98 -7.18
N ASP A 112 17.23 7.50 -8.12
CA ASP A 112 17.63 8.60 -9.00
C ASP A 112 17.83 9.95 -8.27
N LYS A 113 17.46 10.06 -6.98
CA LYS A 113 17.40 11.34 -6.25
C LYS A 113 18.55 11.58 -5.27
N SER A 114 19.71 10.96 -5.47
CA SER A 114 20.96 11.21 -4.72
C SER A 114 20.89 10.96 -3.21
N MET A 115 19.90 10.21 -2.73
CA MET A 115 19.87 9.70 -1.36
C MET A 115 20.55 8.34 -1.28
N PRO A 116 21.33 8.06 -0.21
CA PRO A 116 21.85 6.72 0.05
C PRO A 116 20.69 5.73 0.16
N THR A 117 20.82 4.59 -0.50
CA THR A 117 19.83 3.50 -0.52
C THR A 117 19.42 3.10 0.90
N ASP A 118 20.39 2.97 1.82
CA ASP A 118 20.17 2.61 3.21
C ASP A 118 19.23 3.60 3.94
N SER A 119 19.34 4.89 3.63
CA SER A 119 18.49 5.91 4.24
C SER A 119 17.05 5.84 3.72
N ILE A 120 16.86 5.51 2.43
CA ILE A 120 15.53 5.32 1.85
C ILE A 120 14.86 4.11 2.52
N PHE A 121 15.55 2.97 2.58
CA PHE A 121 15.05 1.76 3.26
C PHE A 121 14.80 1.99 4.74
N PHE A 122 15.66 2.73 5.43
CA PHE A 122 15.45 3.03 6.86
C PHE A 122 14.14 3.76 7.10
N HIS A 123 13.85 4.83 6.34
CA HIS A 123 12.61 5.58 6.53
C HIS A 123 11.37 4.81 6.09
N GLU A 124 11.46 4.08 4.98
CA GLU A 124 10.36 3.25 4.48
C GLU A 124 10.03 2.12 5.47
N ASN A 125 11.01 1.37 5.95
CA ASN A 125 10.82 0.31 6.95
C ASN A 125 10.24 0.83 8.27
N ASN A 126 10.71 1.98 8.77
CA ASN A 126 10.13 2.60 9.96
C ASN A 126 8.66 3.00 9.72
N GLY A 127 8.37 3.54 8.53
CA GLY A 127 7.01 3.81 8.10
C GLY A 127 6.15 2.55 8.09
N PHE A 128 6.68 1.45 7.57
CA PHE A 128 6.02 0.16 7.52
C PHE A 128 5.72 -0.39 8.93
N ILE A 129 6.68 -0.34 9.86
CA ILE A 129 6.48 -0.76 11.25
C ILE A 129 5.41 0.10 11.93
N VAL A 130 5.47 1.42 11.78
CA VAL A 130 4.42 2.33 12.28
C VAL A 130 3.07 1.99 11.67
N GLY A 131 3.04 1.68 10.37
CA GLY A 131 1.83 1.26 9.68
C GLY A 131 1.27 -0.05 10.19
N LEU A 132 2.11 -1.03 10.52
CA LEU A 132 1.71 -2.29 11.15
C LEU A 132 1.06 -2.03 12.52
N VAL A 133 1.73 -1.26 13.38
CA VAL A 133 1.21 -0.92 14.71
C VAL A 133 -0.11 -0.14 14.59
N THR A 134 -0.15 0.86 13.71
CA THR A 134 -1.35 1.67 13.44
C THR A 134 -2.48 0.79 12.92
N PHE A 135 -2.18 -0.16 12.02
CA PHE A 135 -3.15 -1.08 11.47
C PHE A 135 -3.81 -1.92 12.57
N PHE A 136 -3.02 -2.65 13.36
CA PHE A 136 -3.58 -3.53 14.38
C PHE A 136 -4.25 -2.74 15.51
N ALA A 137 -3.61 -1.71 16.05
CA ALA A 137 -4.20 -0.89 17.11
C ALA A 137 -5.50 -0.22 16.64
N GLY A 138 -5.47 0.39 15.46
CA GLY A 138 -6.62 1.07 14.89
C GLY A 138 -7.73 0.10 14.52
N PHE A 139 -7.43 -0.99 13.82
CA PHE A 139 -8.44 -2.00 13.48
C PHE A 139 -9.08 -2.62 14.72
N THR A 140 -8.32 -2.88 15.79
CA THR A 140 -8.88 -3.38 17.06
C THR A 140 -9.81 -2.37 17.73
N GLN A 141 -9.52 -1.07 17.66
CA GLN A 141 -10.33 -0.03 18.30
C GLN A 141 -11.59 0.35 17.51
N ILE A 142 -11.47 0.51 16.18
CA ILE A 142 -12.56 1.04 15.34
C ILE A 142 -13.10 0.05 14.32
N GLY A 143 -12.49 -1.13 14.16
CA GLY A 143 -13.01 -2.22 13.33
C GLY A 143 -13.09 -1.90 11.83
N ARG A 144 -14.20 -2.25 11.20
CA ARG A 144 -14.45 -2.08 9.75
C ARG A 144 -14.28 -0.63 9.25
N PRO A 145 -14.73 0.42 9.97
CA PRO A 145 -14.39 1.81 9.64
C PRO A 145 -12.90 2.06 9.38
N PHE A 146 -11.99 1.38 10.09
CA PHE A 146 -10.55 1.51 9.85
C PHE A 146 -10.19 1.13 8.40
N LEU A 147 -10.69 -0.03 7.97
CA LEU A 147 -10.46 -0.56 6.62
C LEU A 147 -11.03 0.37 5.55
N LEU A 148 -12.14 1.05 5.85
CA LEU A 148 -12.78 1.95 4.91
C LEU A 148 -12.03 3.29 4.76
N TYR A 149 -11.56 3.91 5.85
CA TYR A 149 -11.09 5.31 5.79
C TYR A 149 -9.57 5.46 5.75
N VAL A 150 -8.83 4.58 6.42
CA VAL A 150 -7.39 4.78 6.64
C VAL A 150 -6.56 4.59 5.37
N PRO A 151 -6.85 3.62 4.47
CA PRO A 151 -6.14 3.52 3.19
C PRO A 151 -6.21 4.81 2.37
N LEU A 152 -7.39 5.44 2.26
CA LEU A 152 -7.56 6.71 1.57
C LEU A 152 -6.85 7.87 2.28
N ALA A 153 -6.96 7.95 3.61
CA ALA A 153 -6.29 8.99 4.38
C ALA A 153 -4.76 8.95 4.19
N LEU A 154 -4.17 7.75 4.19
CA LEU A 154 -2.74 7.57 3.96
C LEU A 154 -2.33 7.81 2.51
N ALA A 155 -3.16 7.42 1.54
CA ALA A 155 -2.94 7.78 0.13
C ALA A 155 -2.87 9.30 -0.04
N LEU A 156 -3.83 10.05 0.53
CA LEU A 156 -3.83 11.50 0.50
C LEU A 156 -2.63 12.09 1.24
N GLY A 157 -2.30 11.58 2.42
CA GLY A 157 -1.13 12.01 3.20
C GLY A 157 0.18 11.84 2.43
N LEU A 158 0.35 10.72 1.72
CA LEU A 158 1.49 10.46 0.85
C LEU A 158 1.54 11.43 -0.35
N LEU A 159 0.40 11.69 -0.99
CA LEU A 159 0.34 12.65 -2.10
C LEU A 159 0.65 14.08 -1.62
N ILE A 160 0.22 14.47 -0.43
CA ILE A 160 0.51 15.78 0.15
C ILE A 160 1.99 15.90 0.53
N SER A 161 2.56 14.87 1.17
CA SER A 161 3.98 14.86 1.56
C SER A 161 4.91 14.99 0.36
N SER A 162 4.51 14.41 -0.78
CA SER A 162 5.21 14.57 -2.06
C SER A 162 5.13 15.99 -2.65
N ARG A 163 4.12 16.78 -2.28
CA ARG A 163 3.87 18.13 -2.82
C ARG A 163 4.43 19.27 -1.99
N LEU A 164 4.87 19.02 -0.75
CA LEU A 164 5.49 20.05 0.10
C LEU A 164 6.61 20.77 -0.67
N LYS A 165 6.35 22.04 -1.05
CA LYS A 165 7.28 22.94 -1.71
C LYS A 165 8.03 23.76 -0.66
N LYS A 166 9.22 24.21 -1.04
CA LYS A 166 10.09 25.13 -0.29
C LYS A 166 9.30 26.41 0.00
N THR A 167 8.79 26.60 1.22
CA THR A 167 8.47 27.94 1.71
C THR A 167 9.80 28.59 2.04
N SER A 168 10.12 29.61 1.25
CA SER A 168 11.29 30.50 1.36
C SER A 168 11.45 31.08 2.75
#